data_AF-A0A6A3BDQ0-F1
#
_entry.id   AF-A0A6A3BDQ0-F1
#
_cell.length_a   1.000
_cell.length_b   1.000
_cell.length_c   1.000
_cell.angle_alpha   90.00
_cell.angle_beta   90.00
_cell.angle_gamma   90.00
#
_symmetry.space_group_name_H-M   'P 1'
#
loop_
_entity.id
_entity.type
_entity.pdbx_description
1 polymer ?
#
loop_
_entity_poly.entity_id
_entity_poly.type
_entity_poly.pdbx_seq_one_letter_code
_entity_poly.pdbx_strand_id
1 'polypeptide(L)'
;MKSIFLLSFLLLILPFSSQTPNPNLKPPLHQAELINFGFPVGLLPASVKKYTLNQTSGHFAVDLGGTCKITLPPDNYLAAYSKRITGKIENGKIAELDGIRVRALFKWWSITGIRSSGDNLVFEVGMVTAKYPAKNFDESPFCEGRHSSS
;
A
#
# COMPACT_ATOMS: atom_id res chain seq x y z
N MET A 1 -4.47 18.45 -56.86
CA MET A 1 -3.36 17.53 -56.51
C MET A 1 -2.43 18.31 -55.60
N LYS A 2 -2.07 18.00 -54.35
CA LYS A 2 -2.10 16.87 -53.40
C LYS A 2 -1.74 17.54 -52.05
N SER A 3 -1.99 17.11 -50.82
CA SER A 3 -2.75 16.05 -50.17
C SER A 3 -2.75 16.50 -48.70
N ILE A 4 -3.90 16.43 -48.03
CA ILE A 4 -4.03 16.61 -46.59
C ILE A 4 -3.34 15.42 -45.92
N PHE A 5 -2.48 15.67 -44.93
CA PHE A 5 -2.06 14.64 -43.98
C PHE A 5 -2.39 15.11 -42.57
N LEU A 6 -3.63 14.83 -42.16
CA LEU A 6 -4.03 14.75 -40.77
C LEU A 6 -3.48 13.43 -40.23
N LEU A 7 -2.45 13.48 -39.38
CA LEU A 7 -2.06 12.31 -38.59
C LEU A 7 -3.12 12.09 -37.50
N SER A 8 -4.13 11.29 -37.84
CA SER A 8 -5.00 10.64 -36.87
C SER A 8 -4.15 9.70 -36.02
N PHE A 9 -3.77 10.14 -34.81
CA PHE A 9 -3.22 9.25 -33.80
C PHE A 9 -4.39 8.42 -33.26
N LEU A 10 -4.62 7.26 -33.88
CA LEU A 10 -5.58 6.26 -33.45
C LEU A 10 -5.13 5.74 -32.07
N LEU A 11 -5.49 6.45 -31.00
CA LEU A 11 -5.46 5.93 -29.64
C LEU A 11 -6.36 4.69 -29.62
N LEU A 12 -5.76 3.50 -29.67
CA LEU A 12 -6.41 2.31 -29.13
C LEU A 12 -6.64 2.60 -27.65
N ILE A 13 -7.83 3.11 -27.35
CA ILE A 13 -8.44 3.11 -26.03
C ILE A 13 -8.60 1.61 -25.70
N LEU A 14 -7.58 1.03 -25.07
CA LEU A 14 -7.78 -0.17 -24.28
C LEU A 14 -8.92 0.18 -23.33
N PRO A 15 -10.02 -0.59 -23.26
CA PRO A 15 -10.96 -0.42 -22.18
C PRO A 15 -10.19 -0.74 -20.92
N PHE A 16 -9.74 0.30 -20.19
CA PHE A 16 -9.39 0.13 -18.80
C PHE A 16 -10.70 -0.34 -18.19
N SER A 17 -10.77 -1.64 -17.89
CA SER A 17 -11.91 -2.20 -17.20
C SER A 17 -11.89 -1.60 -15.80
N SER A 18 -12.51 -0.43 -15.67
CA SER A 18 -12.82 0.17 -14.38
C SER A 18 -13.81 -0.78 -13.74
N GLN A 19 -13.28 -1.73 -12.97
CA GLN A 19 -14.06 -2.64 -12.18
C GLN A 19 -14.81 -1.77 -11.18
N THR A 20 -16.09 -1.50 -11.48
CA THR A 20 -16.97 -0.77 -10.58
C THR A 20 -16.96 -1.51 -9.23
N PRO A 21 -16.74 -0.82 -8.10
CA PRO A 21 -16.82 -1.47 -6.80
C PRO A 21 -18.24 -2.01 -6.65
N ASN A 22 -18.40 -3.33 -6.65
CA ASN A 22 -19.68 -3.97 -6.38
C ASN A 22 -20.05 -3.65 -4.92
N PRO A 23 -21.16 -2.93 -4.65
CA PRO A 23 -21.53 -2.50 -3.30
C PRO A 23 -21.85 -3.67 -2.34
N ASN A 24 -21.93 -4.90 -2.85
CA ASN A 24 -22.10 -6.12 -2.04
C ASN A 24 -20.79 -6.86 -1.71
N LEU A 25 -19.63 -6.38 -2.17
CA LEU A 25 -18.36 -7.03 -1.85
C LEU A 25 -17.85 -6.50 -0.51
N LYS A 26 -17.99 -7.32 0.55
CA LYS A 26 -17.35 -7.06 1.83
C LYS A 26 -15.85 -6.86 1.58
N PRO A 27 -15.23 -5.78 2.10
CA PRO A 27 -13.81 -5.57 1.92
C PRO A 27 -13.04 -6.80 2.42
N PRO A 28 -11.96 -7.21 1.71
CA PRO A 28 -11.01 -8.21 2.19
C PRO A 28 -10.72 -8.06 3.69
N LEU A 29 -10.63 -9.19 4.40
CA LEU A 29 -10.51 -9.22 5.88
C LEU A 29 -9.46 -8.24 6.43
N HIS A 30 -8.28 -8.20 5.81
CA HIS A 30 -7.19 -7.30 6.22
C HIS A 30 -7.54 -5.81 6.09
N GLN A 31 -8.30 -5.42 5.06
CA GLN A 31 -8.74 -4.03 4.87
C GLN A 31 -9.80 -3.65 5.92
N ALA A 32 -10.74 -4.55 6.20
CA ALA A 32 -11.73 -4.34 7.26
C ALA A 32 -11.06 -4.18 8.63
N GLU A 33 -10.04 -4.98 8.92
CA GLU A 33 -9.32 -4.87 10.19
C GLU A 33 -8.51 -3.58 10.29
N LEU A 34 -7.82 -3.15 9.23
CA LEU A 34 -7.15 -1.83 9.21
C LEU A 34 -8.13 -0.69 9.54
N ILE A 35 -9.31 -0.70 8.92
CA ILE A 35 -10.36 0.29 9.20
C ILE A 35 -10.79 0.25 10.67
N ASN A 36 -11.00 -0.94 11.23
CA ASN A 36 -11.43 -1.10 12.62
C ASN A 36 -10.43 -0.52 13.63
N PHE A 37 -9.13 -0.46 13.29
CA PHE A 37 -8.09 0.13 14.10
C PHE A 37 -7.75 1.59 13.72
N GLY A 38 -8.57 2.24 12.88
CA GLY A 38 -8.41 3.66 12.54
C GLY A 38 -7.38 3.94 11.44
N PHE A 39 -7.13 2.97 10.57
CA PHE A 39 -6.24 3.09 9.42
C PHE A 39 -6.98 2.98 8.09
N PRO A 40 -6.50 3.67 7.04
CA PRO A 40 -7.07 3.53 5.71
C PRO A 40 -6.62 2.19 5.07
N VAL A 41 -7.39 1.73 4.09
CA VAL A 41 -7.20 0.40 3.47
C VAL A 41 -5.91 0.28 2.66
N GLY A 42 -5.38 1.40 2.16
CA GLY A 42 -4.25 1.47 1.24
C GLY A 42 -2.87 1.45 1.88
N LEU A 43 -2.75 1.13 3.17
CA LEU A 43 -1.45 0.89 3.80
C LEU A 43 -0.77 -0.38 3.29
N LEU A 44 -1.57 -1.36 2.85
CA LEU A 44 -1.12 -2.63 2.31
C LEU A 44 -1.42 -2.72 0.81
N PRO A 45 -0.57 -3.40 0.03
CA PRO A 45 -0.81 -3.61 -1.39
C PRO A 45 -2.00 -4.55 -1.60
N ALA A 46 -2.69 -4.42 -2.74
CA ALA A 46 -3.88 -5.21 -3.06
C ALA A 46 -3.63 -6.74 -3.17
N SER A 47 -2.37 -7.16 -3.27
CA SER A 47 -1.96 -8.56 -3.53
C SER A 47 -1.84 -9.44 -2.27
N VAL A 48 -2.49 -9.07 -1.16
CA VAL A 48 -2.49 -9.88 0.07
C VAL A 48 -3.06 -11.28 -0.18
N LYS A 49 -2.26 -12.31 0.09
CA LYS A 49 -2.65 -13.73 -0.02
C LYS A 49 -3.21 -14.28 1.28
N LYS A 50 -2.59 -13.92 2.40
CA LYS A 50 -2.98 -14.39 3.72
C LYS A 50 -2.82 -13.27 4.74
N TYR A 51 -3.76 -13.24 5.67
CA TYR A 51 -3.75 -12.32 6.78
C TYR A 51 -4.09 -13.07 8.06
N THR A 52 -3.41 -12.75 9.15
CA THR A 52 -3.68 -13.28 10.48
C THR A 52 -3.58 -12.16 11.50
N LEU A 53 -4.55 -12.06 12.41
CA LEU A 53 -4.51 -11.18 13.57
C LEU A 53 -4.84 -11.98 14.83
N ASN A 54 -4.01 -11.83 15.85
CA ASN A 54 -4.35 -12.26 17.19
C ASN A 54 -5.11 -11.12 17.89
N GLN A 55 -6.40 -11.29 18.09
CA GLN A 55 -7.29 -10.24 18.64
C GLN A 55 -6.94 -9.85 20.09
N THR A 56 -6.30 -10.73 20.86
CA THR A 56 -5.94 -10.46 22.26
C THR A 56 -4.65 -9.67 22.37
N SER A 57 -3.64 -10.02 21.58
CA SER A 57 -2.30 -9.39 21.65
C SER A 57 -2.10 -8.27 20.63
N GLY A 58 -2.91 -8.21 19.58
CA GLY A 58 -2.75 -7.28 18.46
C GLY A 58 -1.68 -7.67 17.45
N HIS A 59 -0.98 -8.80 17.63
CA HIS A 59 0.02 -9.24 16.66
C HIS A 59 -0.64 -9.67 15.35
N PHE A 60 -0.21 -9.08 14.24
CA PHE A 60 -0.66 -9.44 12.91
C PHE A 60 0.49 -9.90 12.02
N ALA A 61 0.12 -10.67 11.00
CA ALA A 61 1.01 -11.01 9.91
C ALA A 61 0.27 -11.00 8.58
N VAL A 62 0.93 -10.49 7.55
CA VAL A 62 0.45 -10.42 6.17
C VAL A 62 1.42 -11.19 5.28
N ASP A 63 0.90 -12.04 4.41
CA ASP A 63 1.67 -12.73 3.38
C ASP A 63 1.21 -12.24 2.01
N LEU A 64 2.16 -11.71 1.23
CA LEU A 64 1.95 -11.20 -0.13
C LEU A 64 2.23 -12.26 -1.21
N GLY A 65 2.73 -13.45 -0.82
CA GLY A 65 3.16 -14.50 -1.74
C GLY A 65 4.48 -14.21 -2.47
N GLY A 66 5.04 -13.00 -2.35
CA GLY A 66 6.33 -12.61 -2.90
C GLY A 66 6.69 -11.18 -2.48
N THR A 67 7.92 -10.74 -2.77
CA THR A 67 8.29 -9.34 -2.54
C THR A 67 7.52 -8.43 -3.49
N CYS A 68 7.12 -7.26 -3.00
CA CYS A 68 6.35 -6.27 -3.72
C CYS A 68 7.06 -4.92 -3.65
N LYS A 69 7.09 -4.18 -4.76
CA LYS A 69 7.58 -2.80 -4.77
C LYS A 69 6.46 -1.90 -5.26
N ILE A 70 6.34 -0.72 -4.67
CA ILE A 70 5.39 0.30 -5.09
C ILE A 70 6.07 1.66 -5.03
N THR A 71 5.67 2.54 -5.93
CA THR A 71 6.04 3.94 -5.87
C THR A 71 4.93 4.70 -5.14
N LEU A 72 5.24 5.26 -3.96
CA LEU A 72 4.27 5.97 -3.13
C LEU A 72 4.05 7.39 -3.68
N PRO A 73 2.81 7.76 -4.08
CA PRO A 73 2.47 9.15 -4.36
C PRO A 73 2.40 9.96 -3.05
N PRO A 74 2.67 11.28 -3.05
CA PRO A 74 3.00 12.14 -4.20
C PRO A 74 4.52 12.27 -4.49
N ASP A 75 5.38 11.92 -3.54
CA ASP A 75 6.83 12.21 -3.62
C ASP A 75 7.64 11.14 -4.40
N ASN A 76 6.96 10.14 -4.98
CA ASN A 76 7.57 9.02 -5.72
C ASN A 76 8.62 8.23 -4.91
N TYR A 77 8.39 8.07 -3.61
CA TYR A 77 9.26 7.23 -2.79
C TYR A 77 9.07 5.76 -3.14
N LEU A 78 10.17 5.08 -3.44
CA LEU A 78 10.15 3.64 -3.67
C LEU A 78 10.01 2.91 -2.34
N ALA A 79 8.86 2.27 -2.14
CA ALA A 79 8.61 1.37 -1.02
C ALA A 79 8.75 -0.09 -1.46
N ALA A 80 9.44 -0.88 -0.64
CA ALA A 80 9.64 -2.30 -0.80
C ALA A 80 8.98 -3.04 0.37
N TYR A 81 8.05 -3.92 0.02
CA TYR A 81 7.34 -4.81 0.90
C TYR A 81 7.94 -6.21 0.77
N SER A 82 8.28 -6.79 1.90
CA SER A 82 8.77 -8.17 2.00
C SER A 82 7.61 -9.14 1.79
N LYS A 83 7.92 -10.39 1.45
CA LYS A 83 6.91 -11.45 1.28
C LYS A 83 6.01 -11.57 2.50
N ARG A 84 6.59 -11.46 3.69
CA ARG A 84 5.89 -11.48 4.97
C ARG A 84 6.10 -10.15 5.67
N ILE A 85 5.01 -9.57 6.15
CA ILE A 85 4.97 -8.34 6.95
C ILE A 85 4.39 -8.71 8.30
N THR A 86 4.96 -8.19 9.38
CA THR A 86 4.49 -8.43 10.74
C THR A 86 4.44 -7.14 11.52
N GLY A 87 3.61 -7.09 12.55
CA GLY A 87 3.61 -6.00 13.49
C GLY A 87 2.59 -6.22 14.60
N LYS A 88 2.43 -5.21 15.43
CA LYS A 88 1.41 -5.15 16.47
C LYS A 88 0.46 -3.98 16.17
N ILE A 89 -0.82 -4.28 15.98
CA ILE A 89 -1.85 -3.27 15.73
C ILE A 89 -2.67 -3.02 16.99
N GLU A 90 -2.86 -1.75 17.28
CA GLU A 90 -3.67 -1.19 18.35
C GLU A 90 -4.48 -0.03 17.76
N ASN A 91 -5.46 0.49 18.52
CA ASN A 91 -6.31 1.57 18.01
C ASN A 91 -5.47 2.83 17.68
N GLY A 92 -5.42 3.20 16.41
CA GLY A 92 -4.65 4.31 15.88
C GLY A 92 -3.14 4.10 15.85
N LYS A 93 -2.61 2.90 16.13
CA LYS A 93 -1.17 2.63 16.15
C LYS A 93 -0.80 1.25 15.63
N ILE A 94 0.19 1.21 14.75
CA ILE A 94 0.93 0.01 14.36
C ILE A 94 2.35 0.18 14.90
N ALA A 95 2.82 -0.79 15.69
CA ALA A 95 4.16 -0.84 16.26
C ALA A 95 4.88 -2.12 15.84
N GLU A 96 6.19 -2.17 16.07
CA GLU A 96 7.03 -3.36 15.78
C GLU A 96 6.87 -3.84 14.34
N LEU A 97 6.63 -2.90 13.42
CA LEU A 97 6.39 -3.19 12.02
C LEU A 97 7.69 -3.66 11.39
N ASP A 98 7.64 -4.83 10.76
CA ASP A 98 8.73 -5.38 9.97
C ASP A 98 8.24 -5.79 8.60
N GLY A 99 9.15 -5.71 7.63
CA GLY A 99 8.90 -6.10 6.26
C GLY A 99 8.62 -4.95 5.29
N ILE A 100 8.48 -3.69 5.76
CA ILE A 100 8.30 -2.52 4.88
C ILE A 100 9.53 -1.61 4.97
N ARG A 101 10.11 -1.28 3.81
CA ARG A 101 11.25 -0.38 3.69
C ARG A 101 11.01 0.67 2.63
N VAL A 102 11.46 1.90 2.87
CA VAL A 102 11.42 3.00 1.90
C VAL A 102 12.82 3.43 1.50
N ARG A 103 13.00 3.84 0.25
CA ARG A 103 14.29 4.34 -0.24
C ARG A 103 14.36 5.86 -0.10
N ALA A 104 15.28 6.35 0.71
CA ALA A 104 15.55 7.78 0.89
C ALA A 104 17.05 8.02 1.09
N LEU A 105 17.58 9.16 0.62
CA LEU A 105 19.00 9.51 0.72
C LEU A 105 19.94 8.37 0.25
N PHE A 106 19.58 7.74 -0.87
CA PHE A 106 20.29 6.59 -1.46
C PHE A 106 20.35 5.30 -0.60
N LYS A 107 19.70 5.27 0.56
CA LYS A 107 19.64 4.12 1.47
C LYS A 107 18.21 3.59 1.64
N TRP A 108 18.09 2.36 2.11
CA TRP A 108 16.82 1.76 2.51
C TRP A 108 16.60 1.95 4.01
N TRP A 109 15.42 2.42 4.38
CA TRP A 109 15.03 2.68 5.75
C TRP A 109 13.81 1.85 6.09
N SER A 110 13.85 1.14 7.21
CA SER A 110 12.70 0.37 7.69
C SER A 110 11.64 1.31 8.26
N ILE A 111 10.38 1.01 7.94
CA ILE A 111 9.24 1.60 8.64
C ILE A 111 8.92 0.70 9.83
N THR A 112 9.12 1.21 11.04
CA THR A 112 8.97 0.44 12.28
C THR A 112 7.62 0.66 12.96
N GLY A 113 6.86 1.66 12.53
CA GLY A 113 5.57 1.99 13.08
C GLY A 113 4.80 2.99 12.25
N ILE A 114 3.48 3.03 12.45
CA ILE A 114 2.55 3.95 11.79
C ILE A 114 1.53 4.40 12.84
N ARG A 115 1.27 5.69 12.94
CA ARG A 115 0.27 6.26 13.86
C ARG A 115 -0.76 7.06 13.10
N SER A 116 -2.03 6.87 13.44
CA SER A 116 -3.12 7.70 12.96
C SER A 116 -3.24 8.93 13.86
N SER A 117 -3.25 10.13 13.26
CA SER A 117 -3.23 11.41 13.95
C SER A 117 -4.13 12.42 13.23
N GLY A 118 -5.43 12.38 13.54
CA GLY A 118 -6.44 13.15 12.83
C GLY A 118 -6.50 12.71 11.37
N ASP A 119 -6.45 13.66 10.43
CA ASP A 119 -6.49 13.38 8.99
C ASP A 119 -5.12 12.94 8.40
N ASN A 120 -4.17 12.56 9.27
CA ASN A 120 -2.81 12.25 8.86
C ASN A 120 -2.32 10.93 9.44
N LEU A 121 -1.40 10.31 8.72
CA LEU A 121 -0.60 9.19 9.15
C LEU A 121 0.83 9.66 9.42
N VAL A 122 1.38 9.20 10.54
CA VAL A 122 2.76 9.45 10.95
C VAL A 122 3.53 8.14 10.88
N PHE A 123 4.46 8.05 9.94
CA PHE A 123 5.32 6.90 9.73
C PHE A 123 6.62 7.06 10.52
N GLU A 124 7.00 6.04 11.27
CA GLU A 124 8.28 5.96 11.97
C GLU A 124 9.31 5.30 11.04
N VAL A 125 10.29 6.07 10.58
CA VAL A 125 11.26 5.65 9.55
C VAL A 125 12.67 5.76 10.14
N GLY A 126 13.23 4.64 10.57
CA GLY A 126 14.49 4.64 11.33
C GLY A 126 14.36 5.44 12.63
N MET A 127 15.07 6.58 12.73
CA MET A 127 15.04 7.48 13.90
C MET A 127 14.22 8.76 13.67
N VAL A 128 13.58 8.90 12.51
CA VAL A 128 12.80 10.09 12.14
C VAL A 128 11.33 9.73 11.92
N THR A 129 10.49 10.74 11.82
CA THR A 129 9.08 10.58 11.47
C THR A 129 8.76 11.31 10.17
N ALA A 130 7.85 10.74 9.39
CA ALA A 130 7.31 11.35 8.18
C ALA A 130 5.79 11.42 8.28
N LYS A 131 5.21 12.58 7.99
CA LYS A 131 3.77 12.83 8.12
C LYS A 131 3.15 12.97 6.74
N TYR A 132 2.10 12.20 6.49
CA TYR A 132 1.36 12.23 5.23
C TYR A 132 -0.15 12.29 5.48
N PRO A 133 -0.93 12.95 4.60
CA PRO A 133 -2.38 12.89 4.66
C PRO A 133 -2.90 11.45 4.52
N ALA A 134 -3.85 11.06 5.36
CA ALA A 134 -4.43 9.71 5.35
C ALA A 134 -5.10 9.37 4.01
N LYS A 135 -5.73 10.38 3.38
CA LYS A 135 -6.37 10.29 2.06
C LYS A 135 -5.47 9.77 0.93
N ASN A 136 -4.15 9.88 1.07
CA ASN A 136 -3.22 9.35 0.08
C ASN A 136 -3.18 7.82 0.07
N PHE A 137 -3.78 7.18 1.07
CA PHE A 137 -3.79 5.75 1.29
C PHE A 137 -5.23 5.19 1.28
N ASP A 138 -6.18 5.88 0.66
CA ASP A 138 -7.57 5.41 0.56
C ASP A 138 -7.72 4.22 -0.39
N GLU A 139 -6.77 4.01 -1.30
CA GLU A 139 -6.76 2.91 -2.25
C GLU A 139 -5.53 2.02 -2.05
N SER A 140 -5.72 0.70 -2.09
CA SER A 140 -4.61 -0.26 -2.02
C SER A 140 -3.82 -0.29 -3.33
N PRO A 141 -2.51 0.04 -3.31
CA PRO A 141 -1.70 0.06 -4.51
C PRO A 141 -1.45 -1.36 -5.03
N PHE A 142 -1.30 -1.50 -6.35
CA PHE A 142 -0.85 -2.74 -6.96
C PHE A 142 0.66 -2.84 -6.92
N CYS A 143 1.18 -4.06 -6.72
CA CYS A 143 2.61 -4.30 -6.79
C CYS A 143 3.15 -4.05 -8.19
N GLU A 144 4.20 -3.25 -8.28
CA GLU A 144 4.94 -3.00 -9.50
C GLU A 144 5.92 -4.14 -9.77
N GLY A 145 5.91 -4.67 -10.99
CA GLY A 145 6.80 -5.74 -11.44
C GLY A 145 6.31 -7.16 -11.12
N ARG A 146 7.14 -8.16 -11.46
CA ARG A 146 6.82 -9.58 -11.21
C ARG A 146 7.06 -9.92 -9.74
N HIS A 147 6.11 -10.62 -9.12
CA HIS A 147 6.29 -11.28 -7.83
C HIS A 147 7.53 -12.17 -7.93
N SER A 148 8.63 -11.74 -7.33
CA SER A 148 9.84 -12.55 -7.24
C SER A 148 9.63 -13.53 -6.10
N SER A 149 9.32 -14.77 -6.45
CA SER A 149 9.34 -15.90 -5.53
C SER A 149 10.80 -16.29 -5.31
N SER A 150 11.51 -15.52 -4.48
CA SER A 150 12.80 -15.97 -3.95
C SER A 150 12.57 -16.82 -2.71
#